data_AF-A0AA43IVI6-F1
#
_entry.id   AF-A0AA43IVI6-F1
#
_cell.length_a   1.000
_cell.length_b   1.000
_cell.length_c   1.000
_cell.angle_alpha   90.00
_cell.angle_beta   90.00
_cell.angle_gamma   90.00
#
_symmetry.space_group_name_H-M   'P 1'
#
loop_
_entity.id
_entity.type
_entity.pdbx_description
1 polymer ?
#
loop_
_entity_poly.entity_id
_entity_poly.type
_entity_poly.pdbx_seq_one_letter_code
_entity_poly.pdbx_strand_id
1 'polypeptide(L)'
;MSGKIHVGFCFFFAAFHAAADEYKWSFQNSTYFSSPEAACRDTLKKQLSTDSSYTVVVENSITIADIYYPPEGYLKAVTACRFSFRHKSEVEAGYDIIHSAENYGITRSGNGCANGLEYNYTTGVCGADKMQGLPQKNDCVANPISPSTGNKFEFESDYIHSSGLAFGRFYNSLDGYWTHSYSPHLSMASEGKYVNFVDADGKAVFYKLSGNTYISDLGNGSLIRLDSGWEYKSSANMVYRFDLFGRLMSLVKAGVPQYTLDYAGREIKIISPKGQLMTFTEDARHQPLSFREGLK
;
A
#
# COMPACT_ATOMS: atom_id res chain seq x y z
N MET A 1 -53.17 -55.74 -17.60
CA MET A 1 -52.53 -54.46 -17.93
C MET A 1 -51.80 -53.97 -16.70
N SER A 2 -50.47 -54.07 -16.67
CA SER A 2 -49.63 -53.71 -15.53
C SER A 2 -49.00 -52.35 -15.77
N GLY A 3 -49.40 -51.34 -14.98
CA GLY A 3 -48.85 -49.98 -15.05
C GLY A 3 -47.71 -49.81 -14.05
N LYS A 4 -46.49 -49.61 -14.55
CA LYS A 4 -45.34 -49.22 -13.72
C LYS A 4 -45.35 -47.70 -13.55
N ILE A 5 -45.48 -47.23 -12.31
CA ILE A 5 -45.29 -45.83 -11.94
C ILE A 5 -43.79 -45.62 -11.70
N HIS A 6 -43.16 -44.74 -12.48
CA HIS A 6 -41.81 -44.28 -12.23
C HIS A 6 -41.84 -43.00 -11.41
N VAL A 7 -41.47 -43.11 -10.12
CA VAL A 7 -41.22 -41.95 -9.27
C VAL A 7 -39.76 -41.54 -9.48
N GLY A 8 -39.55 -40.49 -10.27
CA GLY A 8 -38.24 -39.86 -10.42
C GLY A 8 -37.92 -39.00 -9.22
N PHE A 9 -36.94 -39.40 -8.41
CA PHE A 9 -36.35 -38.53 -7.38
C PHE A 9 -35.37 -37.57 -8.05
N CYS A 10 -35.78 -36.31 -8.24
CA CYS A 10 -34.85 -35.23 -8.55
C CYS A 10 -34.05 -34.89 -7.28
N PHE A 11 -32.83 -35.38 -7.18
CA PHE A 11 -31.86 -34.86 -6.21
C PHE A 11 -31.39 -33.48 -6.69
N PHE A 12 -31.93 -32.41 -6.09
CA PHE A 12 -31.30 -31.10 -6.15
C PHE A 12 -30.02 -31.16 -5.31
N PHE A 13 -28.87 -31.32 -5.98
CA PHE A 13 -27.58 -31.00 -5.37
C PHE A 13 -27.51 -29.48 -5.21
N ALA A 14 -27.86 -28.98 -4.04
CA ALA A 14 -27.42 -27.65 -3.62
C ALA A 14 -25.91 -27.73 -3.40
N ALA A 15 -25.13 -27.30 -4.40
CA ALA A 15 -23.71 -27.06 -4.23
C ALA A 15 -23.56 -25.87 -3.28
N PHE A 16 -23.43 -26.15 -1.99
CA PHE A 16 -22.92 -25.18 -1.03
C PHE A 16 -21.47 -24.88 -1.44
N HIS A 17 -21.28 -23.80 -2.20
CA HIS A 17 -19.96 -23.19 -2.28
C HIS A 17 -19.64 -22.74 -0.85
N ALA A 18 -18.67 -23.41 -0.22
CA ALA A 18 -18.10 -22.92 1.01
C ALA A 18 -17.64 -21.47 0.75
N ALA A 19 -18.22 -20.51 1.47
CA ALA A 19 -17.80 -19.12 1.38
C ALA A 19 -16.29 -19.09 1.68
N ALA A 20 -15.51 -18.43 0.82
CA ALA A 20 -14.07 -18.33 1.05
C ALA A 20 -13.84 -17.62 2.40
N ASP A 21 -13.03 -18.24 3.27
CA ASP A 21 -12.62 -17.60 4.53
C ASP A 21 -11.93 -16.27 4.22
N GLU A 22 -12.39 -15.20 4.86
CA GLU A 22 -11.80 -13.88 4.72
C GLU A 22 -10.34 -13.87 5.19
N TYR A 23 -9.49 -13.15 4.49
CA TYR A 23 -8.09 -12.98 4.89
C TYR A 23 -7.99 -12.32 6.26
N LYS A 24 -7.23 -12.99 7.13
CA LYS A 24 -7.07 -12.58 8.51
C LYS A 24 -5.69 -12.91 9.03
N TRP A 25 -5.17 -12.05 9.89
CA TRP A 25 -3.85 -12.16 10.51
C TRP A 25 -3.97 -12.51 11.98
N SER A 26 -3.03 -13.32 12.46
CA SER A 26 -2.97 -13.67 13.88
C SER A 26 -1.55 -13.96 14.32
N PHE A 27 -1.32 -13.78 15.61
CA PHE A 27 -0.18 -14.37 16.31
C PHE A 27 -0.62 -15.70 16.93
N GLN A 28 0.05 -16.79 16.57
CA GLN A 28 -0.20 -18.13 17.10
C GLN A 28 -1.68 -18.58 17.03
N ASN A 29 -2.42 -18.19 15.99
CA ASN A 29 -3.83 -18.55 15.78
C ASN A 29 -4.77 -18.20 16.96
N SER A 30 -4.44 -17.16 17.74
CA SER A 30 -5.19 -16.79 18.95
C SER A 30 -6.33 -15.79 18.68
N THR A 31 -5.99 -14.59 18.22
CA THR A 31 -6.94 -13.52 17.86
C THR A 31 -6.72 -13.12 16.41
N TYR A 32 -7.81 -12.89 15.68
CA TYR A 32 -7.79 -12.64 14.24
C TYR A 32 -8.10 -11.17 13.93
N PHE A 33 -7.34 -10.59 13.01
CA PHE A 33 -7.45 -9.20 12.59
C PHE A 33 -7.49 -9.08 11.06
N SER A 34 -8.20 -8.09 10.55
CA SER A 34 -8.27 -7.80 9.10
C SER A 34 -6.98 -7.18 8.54
N SER A 35 -6.09 -6.65 9.39
CA SER A 35 -4.79 -6.12 8.98
C SER A 35 -3.64 -6.68 9.81
N PRO A 36 -2.45 -6.86 9.21
CA PRO A 36 -1.27 -7.33 9.94
C PRO A 36 -0.79 -6.30 10.96
N GLU A 37 -0.95 -5.01 10.69
CA GLU A 37 -0.60 -3.95 11.65
C GLU A 37 -1.45 -4.02 12.91
N ALA A 38 -2.77 -4.24 12.79
CA ALA A 38 -3.64 -4.42 13.95
C ALA A 38 -3.28 -5.67 14.75
N ALA A 39 -2.96 -6.78 14.07
CA ALA A 39 -2.44 -7.99 14.71
C ALA A 39 -1.14 -7.71 15.47
N CYS A 40 -0.23 -6.92 14.90
CA CYS A 40 1.02 -6.54 15.55
C CYS A 40 0.80 -5.64 16.77
N ARG A 41 -0.12 -4.66 16.69
CA ARG A 41 -0.47 -3.80 17.83
C ARG A 41 -1.02 -4.63 18.99
N ASP A 42 -1.93 -5.56 18.72
CA ASP A 42 -2.47 -6.46 19.75
C ASP A 42 -1.40 -7.40 20.31
N THR A 43 -0.56 -7.97 19.44
CA THR A 43 0.52 -8.89 19.83
C THR A 43 1.52 -8.20 20.74
N LEU A 44 2.05 -7.04 20.34
CA LEU A 44 3.01 -6.28 21.15
C LEU A 44 2.38 -5.82 22.46
N LYS A 45 1.10 -5.40 22.43
CA LYS A 45 0.37 -5.09 23.67
C LYS A 45 0.35 -6.29 24.59
N LYS A 46 0.00 -7.49 24.13
CA LYS A 46 -0.04 -8.69 24.99
C LYS A 46 1.34 -9.16 25.46
N GLN A 47 2.35 -9.09 24.59
CA GLN A 47 3.70 -9.61 24.88
C GLN A 47 4.54 -8.65 25.73
N LEU A 48 4.31 -7.33 25.64
CA LEU A 48 5.13 -6.30 26.27
C LEU A 48 4.42 -5.50 27.37
N SER A 49 3.12 -5.73 27.63
CA SER A 49 2.36 -5.01 28.66
C SER A 49 2.53 -5.54 30.09
N THR A 50 3.33 -6.58 30.31
CA THR A 50 3.60 -7.05 31.67
C THR A 50 4.52 -6.08 32.41
N ASP A 51 4.32 -5.91 33.71
CA ASP A 51 5.20 -5.07 34.55
C ASP A 51 6.67 -5.52 34.49
N SER A 52 6.89 -6.81 34.22
CA SER A 52 8.20 -7.45 34.01
C SER A 52 8.86 -7.15 32.66
N SER A 53 8.15 -6.53 31.71
CA SER A 53 8.76 -6.10 30.45
C SER A 53 9.82 -5.04 30.70
N TYR A 54 11.04 -5.25 30.21
CA TYR A 54 12.12 -4.25 30.26
C TYR A 54 11.99 -3.17 29.18
N THR A 55 10.87 -3.15 28.47
CA THR A 55 10.69 -2.43 27.20
C THR A 55 9.52 -1.47 27.28
N VAL A 56 9.73 -0.22 26.84
CA VAL A 56 8.68 0.79 26.63
C VAL A 56 8.57 1.04 25.12
N VAL A 57 7.47 0.60 24.51
CA VAL A 57 7.23 0.78 23.07
C VAL A 57 7.02 2.27 22.79
N VAL A 58 7.72 2.78 21.77
CA VAL A 58 7.54 4.16 21.31
C VAL A 58 6.16 4.30 20.67
N GLU A 59 5.40 5.30 21.10
CA GLU A 59 4.07 5.56 20.57
C GLU A 59 4.10 5.72 19.04
N ASN A 60 3.11 5.14 18.37
CA ASN A 60 2.94 5.20 16.91
C ASN A 60 4.14 4.67 16.08
N SER A 61 5.05 3.89 16.69
CA SER A 61 6.17 3.27 15.97
C SER A 61 5.88 1.88 15.39
N ILE A 62 4.74 1.29 15.76
CA ILE A 62 4.38 -0.07 15.35
C ILE A 62 3.98 -0.09 13.88
N THR A 63 4.68 -0.92 13.11
CA THR A 63 4.51 -1.19 11.69
C THR A 63 4.74 -2.68 11.44
N ILE A 64 4.79 -3.09 10.18
CA ILE A 64 5.11 -4.46 9.78
C ILE A 64 6.45 -4.49 9.03
N ALA A 65 7.14 -5.62 9.11
CA ALA A 65 8.20 -5.96 8.19
C ALA A 65 7.61 -6.36 6.82
N ASP A 66 8.48 -6.59 5.84
CA ASP A 66 8.06 -7.01 4.50
C ASP A 66 7.28 -8.32 4.57
N ILE A 67 6.20 -8.40 3.79
CA ILE A 67 5.38 -9.61 3.76
C ILE A 67 6.04 -10.65 2.87
N TYR A 68 6.26 -11.83 3.43
CA TYR A 68 6.77 -12.99 2.71
C TYR A 68 5.63 -13.96 2.37
N TYR A 69 5.63 -14.44 1.13
CA TYR A 69 4.66 -15.40 0.60
C TYR A 69 5.39 -16.70 0.20
N PRO A 70 5.42 -17.71 1.10
CA PRO A 70 6.08 -18.97 0.83
C PRO A 70 5.58 -19.61 -0.47
N PRO A 71 6.46 -20.19 -1.31
CA PRO A 71 6.07 -20.86 -2.54
C PRO A 71 5.22 -22.11 -2.27
N GLU A 72 5.52 -22.84 -1.19
CA GLU A 72 4.83 -24.05 -0.77
C GLU A 72 4.66 -24.07 0.75
N GLY A 73 3.56 -24.64 1.25
CA GLY A 73 3.32 -24.83 2.68
C GLY A 73 1.91 -24.47 3.15
N TYR A 74 1.67 -24.75 4.44
CA TYR A 74 0.40 -24.42 5.11
C TYR A 74 0.24 -22.90 5.31
N LEU A 75 1.35 -22.19 5.52
CA LEU A 75 1.34 -20.74 5.76
C LEU A 75 1.08 -19.97 4.47
N LYS A 76 0.02 -19.16 4.47
CA LYS A 76 -0.41 -18.39 3.29
C LYS A 76 0.31 -17.06 3.11
N ALA A 77 0.84 -16.49 4.19
CA ALA A 77 1.75 -15.34 4.24
C ALA A 77 2.30 -15.21 5.67
N VAL A 78 3.47 -14.60 5.82
CA VAL A 78 4.08 -14.29 7.11
C VAL A 78 4.72 -12.91 7.06
N THR A 79 4.65 -12.18 8.17
CA THR A 79 5.43 -10.96 8.42
C THR A 79 5.78 -10.88 9.90
N ALA A 80 6.70 -9.99 10.27
CA ALA A 80 7.07 -9.70 11.64
C ALA A 80 6.56 -8.31 12.04
N CYS A 81 6.39 -8.11 13.34
CA CYS A 81 6.07 -6.81 13.91
C CYS A 81 7.34 -5.98 14.02
N ARG A 82 7.35 -4.83 13.34
CA ARG A 82 8.43 -3.85 13.39
C ARG A 82 8.02 -2.73 14.34
N PHE A 83 8.86 -2.41 15.33
CA PHE A 83 8.54 -1.39 16.33
C PHE A 83 9.81 -0.78 16.91
N SER A 84 9.68 0.46 17.40
CA SER A 84 10.73 1.12 18.17
C SER A 84 10.41 1.06 19.65
N PHE A 85 11.46 1.01 20.47
CA PHE A 85 11.31 0.92 21.91
C PHE A 85 12.48 1.56 22.66
N ARG A 86 12.28 1.78 23.95
CA ARG A 86 13.31 2.19 24.91
C ARG A 86 13.44 1.12 25.99
N HIS A 87 14.64 0.92 26.53
CA HIS A 87 14.77 0.10 27.73
C HIS A 87 14.37 0.88 28.97
N LYS A 88 13.60 0.26 29.87
CA LYS A 88 13.16 0.90 31.12
C LYS A 88 14.35 1.42 31.94
N SER A 89 15.41 0.63 32.07
CA SER A 89 16.62 1.02 32.81
C SER A 89 17.35 2.22 32.21
N GLU A 90 17.31 2.40 30.89
CA GLU A 90 17.91 3.56 30.22
C GLU A 90 17.09 4.81 30.50
N VAL A 91 15.76 4.71 30.42
CA VAL A 91 14.84 5.81 30.73
C VAL A 91 14.94 6.24 32.19
N GLU A 92 15.00 5.28 33.12
CA GLU A 92 15.18 5.52 34.56
C GLU A 92 16.53 6.18 34.87
N ALA A 93 17.56 5.87 34.09
CA ALA A 93 18.87 6.52 34.17
C ALA A 93 18.93 7.88 33.44
N GLY A 94 17.83 8.34 32.83
CA GLY A 94 17.72 9.64 32.15
C GLY A 94 18.19 9.65 30.69
N TYR A 95 18.41 8.49 30.07
CA TYR A 95 18.78 8.39 28.65
C TYR A 95 17.55 8.31 27.75
N ASP A 96 17.63 8.95 26.57
CA ASP A 96 16.62 8.86 25.50
C ASP A 96 17.18 8.13 24.27
N ILE A 97 17.41 6.82 24.42
CA ILE A 97 17.93 5.97 23.35
C ILE A 97 16.76 5.19 22.74
N ILE A 98 16.59 5.31 21.43
CA ILE A 98 15.55 4.60 20.68
C ILE A 98 16.20 3.42 19.97
N HIS A 99 15.72 2.23 20.29
CA HIS A 99 16.05 0.97 19.63
C HIS A 99 14.93 0.59 18.67
N SER A 100 15.24 -0.28 17.70
CA SER A 100 14.26 -0.84 16.77
C SER A 100 14.40 -2.36 16.70
N ALA A 101 13.27 -3.06 16.61
CA ALA A 101 13.24 -4.51 16.48
C ALA A 101 12.21 -4.96 15.44
N GLU A 102 12.50 -6.12 14.83
CA GLU A 102 11.56 -6.91 14.04
C GLU A 102 11.42 -8.27 14.71
N ASN A 103 10.27 -8.54 15.32
CA ASN A 103 10.03 -9.79 16.04
C ASN A 103 8.53 -10.12 16.03
N TYR A 104 8.13 -11.21 16.71
CA TYR A 104 6.75 -11.65 16.83
C TYR A 104 6.10 -11.90 15.46
N GLY A 105 6.54 -12.98 14.80
CA GLY A 105 6.00 -13.39 13.51
C GLY A 105 4.49 -13.64 13.57
N ILE A 106 3.74 -12.95 12.71
CA ILE A 106 2.30 -13.12 12.51
C ILE A 106 2.04 -13.78 11.17
N THR A 107 0.98 -14.58 11.12
CA THR A 107 0.66 -15.39 9.95
C THR A 107 -0.74 -15.09 9.44
N ARG A 108 -0.88 -15.13 8.12
CA ARG A 108 -2.17 -14.99 7.45
C ARG A 108 -2.85 -16.34 7.27
N SER A 109 -4.17 -16.35 7.47
CA SER A 109 -5.10 -17.40 7.05
C SER A 109 -6.23 -16.80 6.20
N GLY A 110 -7.10 -17.65 5.66
CA GLY A 110 -8.14 -17.25 4.71
C GLY A 110 -7.68 -17.34 3.25
N ASN A 111 -8.64 -17.25 2.33
CA ASN A 111 -8.45 -17.43 0.89
C ASN A 111 -9.11 -16.32 0.04
N GLY A 112 -9.83 -15.37 0.63
CA GLY A 112 -10.51 -14.33 -0.13
C GLY A 112 -10.76 -13.05 0.66
N CYS A 113 -11.27 -12.05 -0.06
CA CYS A 113 -11.78 -10.82 0.53
C CYS A 113 -13.30 -10.79 0.40
N ALA A 114 -13.98 -10.24 1.40
CA ALA A 114 -15.42 -10.06 1.36
C ALA A 114 -15.79 -8.82 0.50
N ASN A 115 -17.07 -8.71 0.14
CA ASN A 115 -17.69 -7.50 -0.42
C ASN A 115 -17.03 -6.94 -1.69
N GLY A 116 -16.42 -7.80 -2.52
CA GLY A 116 -15.76 -7.38 -3.75
C GLY A 116 -14.45 -6.61 -3.54
N LEU A 117 -13.94 -6.57 -2.31
CA LEU A 117 -12.61 -6.07 -2.02
C LEU A 117 -11.55 -6.99 -2.63
N GLU A 118 -10.35 -6.45 -2.78
CA GLU A 118 -9.21 -7.17 -3.33
C GLU A 118 -8.07 -7.23 -2.32
N TYR A 119 -7.32 -8.33 -2.37
CA TYR A 119 -6.21 -8.52 -1.46
C TYR A 119 -4.96 -7.83 -1.98
N ASN A 120 -4.51 -6.82 -1.26
CA ASN A 120 -3.27 -6.14 -1.53
C ASN A 120 -2.10 -6.94 -0.92
N TYR A 121 -1.27 -7.54 -1.78
CA TYR A 121 -0.15 -8.38 -1.35
C TYR A 121 1.00 -7.59 -0.71
N THR A 122 1.06 -6.27 -0.87
CA THR A 122 2.14 -5.44 -0.29
C THR A 122 1.77 -4.91 1.09
N THR A 123 0.47 -4.67 1.34
CA THR A 123 -0.02 -4.20 2.66
C THR A 123 -0.58 -5.34 3.51
N GLY A 124 -0.98 -6.44 2.88
CA GLY A 124 -1.57 -7.59 3.53
C GLY A 124 -3.05 -7.40 3.90
N VAL A 125 -3.73 -6.40 3.35
CA VAL A 125 -5.11 -6.04 3.70
C VAL A 125 -6.04 -6.25 2.51
N CYS A 126 -7.31 -6.57 2.79
CA CYS A 126 -8.39 -6.50 1.81
C CYS A 126 -8.85 -5.05 1.66
N GLY A 127 -8.75 -4.49 0.46
CA GLY A 127 -9.02 -3.08 0.18
C GLY A 127 -9.64 -2.83 -1.19
N ALA A 128 -9.93 -1.56 -1.44
CA ALA A 128 -10.43 -1.07 -2.72
C ALA A 128 -9.41 -0.14 -3.40
N ASP A 129 -8.11 -0.45 -3.25
CA ASP A 129 -6.97 0.38 -3.68
C ASP A 129 -7.05 0.75 -5.18
N LYS A 130 -7.54 -0.18 -6.01
CA LYS A 130 -7.73 0.03 -7.46
C LYS A 130 -8.88 0.98 -7.81
N MET A 131 -9.71 1.32 -6.84
CA MET A 131 -10.86 2.19 -6.97
C MET A 131 -10.67 3.50 -6.16
N GLN A 132 -9.48 3.73 -5.63
CA GLN A 132 -9.05 5.04 -5.14
C GLN A 132 -8.87 6.03 -6.30
N GLY A 133 -8.62 7.29 -5.93
CA GLY A 133 -8.46 8.37 -6.90
C GLY A 133 -9.80 8.95 -7.38
N LEU A 134 -9.71 9.74 -8.44
CA LEU A 134 -10.88 10.33 -9.09
C LEU A 134 -11.84 9.24 -9.59
N PRO A 135 -13.12 9.23 -9.20
CA PRO A 135 -14.09 8.29 -9.73
C PRO A 135 -14.21 8.40 -11.25
N GLN A 136 -14.32 7.27 -11.96
CA GLN A 136 -14.45 7.25 -13.43
C GLN A 136 -15.66 8.04 -13.96
N LYS A 137 -16.67 8.24 -13.12
CA LYS A 137 -17.87 9.02 -13.43
C LYS A 137 -17.93 10.21 -12.48
N ASN A 138 -17.66 11.41 -13.02
CA ASN A 138 -17.89 12.68 -12.33
C ASN A 138 -19.39 12.94 -12.26
N ASP A 139 -20.07 12.42 -11.25
CA ASP A 139 -21.40 12.92 -10.91
C ASP A 139 -21.21 14.31 -10.27
N CYS A 140 -21.74 15.34 -10.94
CA CYS A 140 -21.44 16.76 -10.80
C CYS A 140 -21.85 17.42 -9.46
N VAL A 141 -21.29 16.98 -8.33
CA VAL A 141 -21.42 17.67 -7.04
C VAL A 141 -20.06 17.61 -6.31
N ALA A 142 -19.65 18.70 -5.66
CA ALA A 142 -18.36 18.83 -4.98
C ALA A 142 -18.00 17.63 -4.07
N ASN A 143 -16.70 17.39 -3.88
CA ASN A 143 -16.11 16.23 -3.18
C ASN A 143 -16.69 14.89 -3.64
N PRO A 144 -16.25 14.35 -4.80
CA PRO A 144 -16.84 13.15 -5.38
C PRO A 144 -16.67 11.96 -4.42
N ILE A 145 -17.80 11.36 -4.06
CA ILE A 145 -17.85 10.08 -3.35
C ILE A 145 -18.13 9.01 -4.40
N SER A 146 -17.23 8.02 -4.51
CA SER A 146 -17.47 6.83 -5.33
C SER A 146 -18.62 6.00 -4.74
N PRO A 147 -19.78 5.84 -5.41
CA PRO A 147 -20.89 5.09 -4.84
C PRO A 147 -20.60 3.60 -4.65
N SER A 148 -19.67 3.03 -5.43
CA SER A 148 -19.32 1.61 -5.35
C SER A 148 -18.39 1.28 -4.19
N THR A 149 -17.63 2.26 -3.70
CA THR A 149 -16.60 2.04 -2.66
C THR A 149 -16.77 2.91 -1.42
N GLY A 150 -17.62 3.92 -1.47
CA GLY A 150 -17.74 4.93 -0.42
C GLY A 150 -16.53 5.86 -0.31
N ASN A 151 -15.55 5.76 -1.23
CA ASN A 151 -14.37 6.61 -1.18
C ASN A 151 -14.74 8.07 -1.51
N LYS A 152 -14.64 8.96 -0.53
CA LYS A 152 -14.55 10.40 -0.76
C LYS A 152 -13.15 10.73 -1.26
N PHE A 153 -13.09 11.36 -2.43
CA PHE A 153 -11.87 11.89 -3.01
C PHE A 153 -11.89 13.42 -3.05
N GLU A 154 -10.76 14.05 -2.77
CA GLU A 154 -10.59 15.51 -2.83
C GLU A 154 -9.22 15.87 -3.40
N PHE A 155 -9.16 16.93 -4.23
CA PHE A 155 -7.93 17.45 -4.81
C PHE A 155 -7.80 18.95 -4.51
N GLU A 156 -6.65 19.35 -3.97
CA GLU A 156 -6.31 20.75 -3.74
C GLU A 156 -5.07 21.12 -4.55
N SER A 157 -5.15 22.20 -5.32
CA SER A 157 -4.02 22.75 -6.06
C SER A 157 -3.36 23.85 -5.23
N ASP A 158 -2.16 23.60 -4.71
CA ASP A 158 -1.47 24.53 -3.79
C ASP A 158 -0.50 25.46 -4.52
N TYR A 159 0.13 25.00 -5.61
CA TYR A 159 1.14 25.77 -6.34
C TYR A 159 1.13 25.47 -7.83
N ILE A 160 1.24 26.50 -8.65
CA ILE A 160 1.39 26.39 -10.11
C ILE A 160 2.40 27.44 -10.58
N HIS A 161 3.43 26.99 -11.29
CA HIS A 161 4.45 27.85 -11.87
C HIS A 161 4.33 27.91 -13.40
N SER A 162 4.73 29.03 -14.00
CA SER A 162 4.77 29.22 -15.46
C SER A 162 5.69 28.24 -16.20
N SER A 163 6.62 27.60 -15.49
CA SER A 163 7.46 26.53 -16.04
C SER A 163 6.70 25.25 -16.35
N GLY A 164 5.51 25.06 -15.77
CA GLY A 164 4.75 23.81 -15.78
C GLY A 164 4.93 22.97 -14.50
N LEU A 165 5.77 23.42 -13.56
CA LEU A 165 5.90 22.79 -12.24
C LEU A 165 4.67 23.14 -11.38
N ALA A 166 4.07 22.15 -10.72
CA ALA A 166 2.87 22.35 -9.91
C ALA A 166 2.86 21.38 -8.72
N PHE A 167 2.32 21.82 -7.59
CA PHE A 167 2.10 20.99 -6.42
C PHE A 167 0.63 21.02 -6.05
N GLY A 168 0.06 19.85 -5.87
CA GLY A 168 -1.27 19.68 -5.30
C GLY A 168 -1.32 18.45 -4.42
N ARG A 169 -2.38 18.37 -3.63
CA ARG A 169 -2.64 17.32 -2.65
C ARG A 169 -3.89 16.54 -3.00
N PHE A 170 -3.89 15.26 -2.67
CA PHE A 170 -5.02 14.36 -2.88
C PHE A 170 -5.43 13.72 -1.57
N TYR A 171 -6.73 13.67 -1.28
CA TYR A 171 -7.27 12.96 -0.12
C TYR A 171 -8.10 11.78 -0.58
N ASN A 172 -7.90 10.63 0.08
CA ASN A 172 -8.77 9.46 -0.04
C ASN A 172 -9.27 9.07 1.35
N SER A 173 -10.60 9.04 1.56
CA SER A 173 -11.18 8.62 2.84
C SER A 173 -10.92 7.15 3.18
N LEU A 174 -10.62 6.31 2.18
CA LEU A 174 -10.21 4.91 2.41
C LEU A 174 -8.87 4.81 3.15
N ASP A 175 -8.00 5.79 2.94
CA ASP A 175 -6.69 5.90 3.60
C ASP A 175 -6.75 6.78 4.85
N GLY A 176 -7.58 7.82 4.81
CA GLY A 176 -7.75 8.78 5.90
C GLY A 176 -6.64 9.83 5.99
N TYR A 177 -5.83 9.99 4.94
CA TYR A 177 -4.75 10.97 4.88
C TYR A 177 -4.58 11.60 3.49
N TRP A 178 -3.76 12.65 3.42
CA TRP A 178 -3.43 13.37 2.19
C TRP A 178 -2.12 12.88 1.57
N THR A 179 -2.05 12.74 0.25
CA THR A 179 -0.83 12.55 -0.55
C THR A 179 -0.58 13.78 -1.44
N HIS A 180 0.33 13.70 -2.41
CA HIS A 180 0.69 14.84 -3.27
C HIS A 180 1.02 14.44 -4.72
N SER A 181 1.12 15.43 -5.62
CA SER A 181 1.39 15.24 -7.07
C SER A 181 2.70 14.51 -7.44
N TYR A 182 3.53 14.20 -6.44
CA TYR A 182 4.83 13.52 -6.60
C TYR A 182 4.92 12.25 -5.76
N SER A 183 3.80 11.78 -5.22
CA SER A 183 3.70 10.54 -4.45
C SER A 183 3.55 9.24 -5.27
N PRO A 184 3.56 9.21 -6.63
CA PRO A 184 3.61 7.92 -7.31
C PRO A 184 4.80 7.10 -6.80
N HIS A 185 4.58 5.82 -6.50
CA HIS A 185 5.62 4.96 -5.95
C HIS A 185 5.34 3.50 -6.26
N LEU A 186 6.34 2.65 -6.04
CA LEU A 186 6.17 1.20 -6.04
C LEU A 186 6.19 0.66 -4.62
N SER A 187 5.11 0.00 -4.22
CA SER A 187 5.09 -0.86 -3.03
C SER A 187 5.44 -2.29 -3.45
N MET A 188 6.24 -3.00 -2.68
CA MET A 188 6.74 -4.33 -3.04
C MET A 188 6.64 -5.31 -1.88
N ALA A 189 6.44 -6.59 -2.19
CA ALA A 189 6.49 -7.67 -1.21
C ALA A 189 7.13 -8.92 -1.79
N SER A 190 7.63 -9.78 -0.89
CA SER A 190 8.28 -11.05 -1.23
C SER A 190 9.37 -10.86 -2.30
N GLU A 191 10.33 -9.98 -2.03
CA GLU A 191 11.48 -9.70 -2.90
C GLU A 191 11.07 -9.24 -4.31
N GLY A 192 10.01 -8.43 -4.39
CA GLY A 192 9.50 -7.90 -5.66
C GLY A 192 8.66 -8.89 -6.47
N LYS A 193 8.29 -10.06 -5.91
CA LYS A 193 7.33 -10.97 -6.55
C LYS A 193 5.95 -10.34 -6.72
N TYR A 194 5.55 -9.49 -5.78
CA TYR A 194 4.34 -8.69 -5.84
C TYR A 194 4.73 -7.22 -5.81
N VAL A 195 4.23 -6.44 -6.77
CA VAL A 195 4.55 -5.02 -6.90
C VAL A 195 3.27 -4.27 -7.21
N ASN A 196 3.04 -3.17 -6.50
CA ASN A 196 1.94 -2.26 -6.79
C ASN A 196 2.53 -0.95 -7.28
N PHE A 197 2.11 -0.50 -8.46
CA PHE A 197 2.25 0.90 -8.81
C PHE A 197 1.08 1.66 -8.18
N VAL A 198 1.39 2.65 -7.34
CA VAL A 198 0.41 3.55 -6.74
C VAL A 198 0.61 4.90 -7.40
N ASP A 199 -0.43 5.46 -8.01
CA ASP A 199 -0.38 6.78 -8.65
C ASP A 199 -0.55 7.91 -7.63
N ALA A 200 -0.39 9.15 -8.06
CA ALA A 200 -0.45 10.33 -7.18
C ALA A 200 -1.80 10.46 -6.46
N ASP A 201 -2.89 10.05 -7.12
CA ASP A 201 -4.25 10.09 -6.59
C ASP A 201 -4.57 8.89 -5.66
N GLY A 202 -3.60 8.03 -5.37
CA GLY A 202 -3.72 6.84 -4.53
C GLY A 202 -4.17 5.60 -5.28
N LYS A 203 -4.65 5.72 -6.53
CA LYS A 203 -5.11 4.55 -7.28
C LYS A 203 -3.96 3.59 -7.56
N ALA A 204 -4.18 2.32 -7.26
CA ALA A 204 -3.18 1.28 -7.46
C ALA A 204 -3.43 0.40 -8.70
N VAL A 205 -2.34 -0.09 -9.27
CA VAL A 205 -2.30 -1.19 -10.24
C VAL A 205 -1.40 -2.28 -9.68
N PHE A 206 -1.96 -3.48 -9.51
CA PHE A 206 -1.23 -4.61 -8.93
C PHE A 206 -0.55 -5.42 -10.03
N TYR A 207 0.67 -5.85 -9.73
CA TYR A 207 1.49 -6.69 -10.59
C TYR A 207 1.99 -7.91 -9.81
N LYS A 208 2.00 -9.04 -10.50
CA LYS A 208 2.62 -10.28 -10.02
C LYS A 208 3.67 -10.75 -11.00
N LEU A 209 4.85 -11.07 -10.48
CA LEU A 209 5.91 -11.71 -11.27
C LEU A 209 5.50 -13.14 -11.65
N SER A 210 5.54 -13.43 -12.94
CA SER A 210 5.32 -14.76 -13.51
C SER A 210 6.42 -15.04 -14.54
N GLY A 211 7.32 -15.97 -14.21
CA GLY A 211 8.58 -16.11 -14.94
C GLY A 211 9.41 -14.83 -14.82
N ASN A 212 9.66 -14.17 -15.95
CA ASN A 212 10.42 -12.92 -16.02
C ASN A 212 9.55 -11.69 -16.32
N THR A 213 8.22 -11.84 -16.31
CA THR A 213 7.28 -10.78 -16.70
C THR A 213 6.35 -10.44 -15.54
N TYR A 214 6.13 -9.14 -15.34
CA TYR A 214 5.11 -8.65 -14.43
C TYR A 214 3.76 -8.60 -15.12
N ILE A 215 2.80 -9.37 -14.62
CA ILE A 215 1.44 -9.44 -15.14
C ILE A 215 0.54 -8.59 -14.26
N SER A 216 -0.19 -7.64 -14.88
CA SER A 216 -1.23 -6.87 -14.23
C SER A 216 -2.58 -7.58 -14.32
N ASP A 217 -3.43 -7.36 -13.33
CA ASP A 217 -4.82 -7.80 -13.32
C ASP A 217 -5.79 -6.86 -14.06
N LEU A 218 -5.45 -5.58 -14.21
CA LEU A 218 -6.26 -4.59 -14.93
C LEU A 218 -5.84 -4.39 -16.41
N GLY A 219 -4.68 -4.93 -16.82
CA GLY A 219 -4.16 -4.84 -18.19
C GLY A 219 -3.73 -3.43 -18.65
N ASN A 220 -3.86 -2.41 -17.80
CA ASN A 220 -3.65 -1.01 -18.15
C ASN A 220 -2.29 -0.51 -17.64
N GLY A 221 -1.23 -0.87 -18.37
CA GLY A 221 0.15 -0.42 -18.13
C GLY A 221 1.13 -1.59 -18.02
N SER A 222 2.41 -1.31 -18.23
CA SER A 222 3.49 -2.29 -18.14
C SER A 222 4.50 -1.91 -17.06
N LEU A 223 4.89 -2.87 -16.24
CA LEU A 223 5.95 -2.73 -15.26
C LEU A 223 7.14 -3.59 -15.67
N ILE A 224 8.34 -3.02 -15.66
CA ILE A 224 9.59 -3.75 -15.90
C ILE A 224 10.61 -3.44 -14.81
N ARG A 225 11.42 -4.45 -14.47
CA ARG A 225 12.60 -4.29 -13.64
C ARG A 225 13.79 -3.93 -14.52
N LEU A 226 14.54 -2.90 -14.12
CA LEU A 226 15.80 -2.47 -14.71
C LEU A 226 16.95 -2.75 -13.71
N ASP A 227 18.20 -2.68 -14.18
CA ASP A 227 19.37 -2.83 -13.31
C ASP A 227 19.45 -1.73 -12.24
N SER A 228 19.08 -0.50 -12.59
CA SER A 228 19.14 0.68 -11.72
C SER A 228 17.82 1.00 -11.00
N GLY A 229 16.78 0.17 -11.18
CA GLY A 229 15.47 0.45 -10.60
C GLY A 229 14.32 -0.16 -11.39
N TRP A 230 13.27 0.63 -11.61
CA TRP A 230 12.05 0.16 -12.25
C TRP A 230 11.49 1.18 -13.22
N GLU A 231 10.73 0.71 -14.21
CA GLU A 231 9.96 1.56 -15.10
C GLU A 231 8.51 1.08 -15.18
N TYR A 232 7.58 2.01 -14.94
CA TYR A 232 6.17 1.81 -15.20
C TYR A 232 5.76 2.69 -16.39
N LYS A 233 5.07 2.09 -17.35
CA LYS A 233 4.48 2.80 -18.49
C LYS A 233 2.97 2.66 -18.44
N SER A 234 2.27 3.79 -18.35
CA SER A 234 0.81 3.81 -18.38
C SER A 234 0.27 3.74 -19.80
N SER A 235 -1.02 3.43 -19.94
CA SER A 235 -1.74 3.50 -21.22
C SER A 235 -1.81 4.91 -21.81
N ALA A 236 -1.62 5.95 -20.99
CA ALA A 236 -1.61 7.36 -21.40
C ALA A 236 -0.22 7.86 -21.84
N ASN A 237 0.72 6.96 -22.14
CA ASN A 237 2.11 7.29 -22.51
C ASN A 237 2.85 8.11 -21.44
N MET A 238 2.51 7.89 -20.17
CA MET A 238 3.33 8.35 -19.05
C MET A 238 4.37 7.26 -18.76
N VAL A 239 5.62 7.66 -18.60
CA VAL A 239 6.73 6.77 -18.21
C VAL A 239 7.28 7.27 -16.89
N TYR A 240 7.07 6.49 -15.85
CA TYR A 240 7.57 6.72 -14.50
C TYR A 240 8.79 5.85 -14.28
N ARG A 241 9.86 6.44 -13.75
CA ARG A 241 11.05 5.68 -13.34
C ARG A 241 11.22 5.76 -11.85
N PHE A 242 11.57 4.63 -11.26
CA PHE A 242 11.76 4.50 -9.81
C PHE A 242 13.14 3.94 -9.52
N ASP A 243 13.66 4.22 -8.33
CA ASP A 243 14.85 3.56 -7.82
C ASP A 243 14.55 2.12 -7.37
N LEU A 244 15.58 1.39 -6.91
CA LEU A 244 15.45 -0.01 -6.47
C LEU A 244 14.46 -0.21 -5.31
N PHE A 245 14.17 0.84 -4.53
CA PHE A 245 13.27 0.83 -3.39
C PHE A 245 11.85 1.31 -3.76
N GLY A 246 11.60 1.63 -5.03
CA GLY A 246 10.29 2.06 -5.50
C GLY A 246 10.00 3.55 -5.34
N ARG A 247 11.01 4.37 -5.00
CA ARG A 247 10.85 5.83 -4.93
C ARG A 247 10.90 6.43 -6.32
N LEU A 248 10.00 7.37 -6.62
CA LEU A 248 9.92 8.01 -7.92
C LEU A 248 11.15 8.87 -8.21
N MET A 249 11.80 8.63 -9.34
CA MET A 249 12.99 9.37 -9.78
C MET A 249 12.67 10.36 -10.90
N SER A 250 11.71 10.04 -11.78
CA SER A 250 11.35 10.92 -12.88
C SER A 250 10.01 10.58 -13.52
N LEU A 251 9.44 11.56 -14.23
CA LEU A 251 8.29 11.38 -15.08
C LEU A 251 8.56 11.94 -16.48
N VAL A 252 8.23 11.15 -17.50
CA VAL A 252 8.21 11.56 -18.91
C VAL A 252 6.79 11.37 -19.44
N LYS A 253 6.25 12.39 -20.11
CA LYS A 253 4.91 12.36 -20.71
C LYS A 253 5.03 12.45 -22.23
N ALA A 254 4.59 11.41 -22.94
CA ALA A 254 4.65 11.34 -24.40
C ALA A 254 6.05 11.71 -24.97
N GLY A 255 7.11 11.23 -24.31
CA GLY A 255 8.51 11.51 -24.68
C GLY A 255 9.06 12.84 -24.19
N VAL A 256 8.25 13.70 -23.57
CA VAL A 256 8.68 15.00 -23.02
C VAL A 256 8.97 14.87 -21.51
N PRO A 257 10.21 15.08 -21.05
CA PRO A 257 10.53 15.10 -19.62
C PRO A 257 9.66 16.11 -18.88
N GLN A 258 9.10 15.72 -17.74
CA GLN A 258 8.26 16.60 -16.91
C GLN A 258 9.01 17.09 -15.68
N TYR A 259 9.69 16.19 -14.98
CA TYR A 259 10.51 16.50 -13.80
C TYR A 259 11.40 15.31 -13.39
N THR A 260 12.39 15.59 -12.57
CA THR A 260 13.18 14.61 -11.80
C THR A 260 13.08 14.90 -10.30
N LEU A 261 13.37 13.89 -9.48
CA LEU A 261 13.36 13.99 -8.02
C LEU A 261 14.72 13.59 -7.44
N ASP A 262 15.15 14.35 -6.45
CA ASP A 262 16.29 14.02 -5.60
C ASP A 262 15.85 13.90 -4.15
N TYR A 263 16.35 12.90 -3.44
CA TYR A 263 16.00 12.61 -2.06
C TYR A 263 17.17 12.86 -1.10
N ALA A 264 16.90 13.56 0.00
CA ALA A 264 17.81 13.74 1.13
C ALA A 264 17.08 13.45 2.44
N GLY A 265 17.07 12.18 2.86
CA GLY A 265 16.24 11.73 3.97
C GLY A 265 14.76 11.87 3.63
N ARG A 266 14.03 12.69 4.40
CA ARG A 266 12.61 13.02 4.16
C ARG A 266 12.40 14.20 3.24
N GLU A 267 13.47 14.93 2.91
CA GLU A 267 13.40 16.05 1.99
C GLU A 267 13.43 15.55 0.54
N ILE A 268 12.51 16.08 -0.26
CA ILE A 268 12.33 15.75 -1.67
C ILE A 268 12.46 17.03 -2.46
N LYS A 269 13.40 17.05 -3.40
CA LYS A 269 13.62 18.15 -4.33
C LYS A 269 13.12 17.76 -5.71
N ILE A 270 12.22 18.57 -6.26
CA ILE A 270 11.70 18.42 -7.61
C ILE A 270 12.41 19.40 -8.54
N ILE A 271 12.87 18.90 -9.67
CA ILE A 271 13.61 19.66 -10.68
C ILE A 271 12.83 19.60 -12.00
N SER A 272 12.39 20.75 -12.48
CA SER A 272 11.78 20.83 -13.82
C SER A 272 12.86 20.89 -14.91
N PRO A 273 12.54 20.48 -16.16
CA PRO A 273 13.46 20.59 -17.30
C PRO A 273 13.98 22.00 -17.57
N LYS A 274 13.25 23.04 -17.12
CA LYS A 274 13.64 24.46 -17.26
C LYS A 274 14.51 24.96 -16.10
N GLY A 275 14.92 24.06 -15.19
CA GLY A 275 15.75 24.37 -14.03
C GLY A 275 15.01 25.01 -12.85
N GLN A 276 13.68 25.13 -12.90
CA GLN A 276 12.90 25.53 -11.71
C GLN A 276 12.90 24.41 -10.69
N LEU A 277 13.07 24.78 -9.42
CA LEU A 277 13.17 23.87 -8.28
C LEU A 277 12.03 24.10 -7.29
N MET A 278 11.67 23.03 -6.60
CA MET A 278 10.75 23.04 -5.47
C MET A 278 11.18 21.96 -4.48
N THR A 279 10.93 22.17 -3.20
CA THR A 279 11.33 21.25 -2.15
C THR A 279 10.22 21.09 -1.14
N PHE A 280 9.96 19.86 -0.71
CA PHE A 280 9.01 19.56 0.34
C PHE A 280 9.54 18.39 1.18
N THR A 281 8.91 18.15 2.32
CA THR A 281 9.20 16.96 3.14
C THR A 281 7.96 16.12 3.29
N GLU A 282 8.11 14.80 3.40
CA GLU A 282 6.99 13.89 3.63
C GLU A 282 7.21 12.96 4.84
N ASP A 283 6.13 12.37 5.36
CA ASP A 283 6.19 11.25 6.29
C ASP A 283 6.26 9.89 5.54
N ALA A 284 6.33 8.79 6.28
CA ALA A 284 6.42 7.44 5.69
C ALA A 284 5.14 6.99 4.95
N ARG A 285 4.05 7.76 5.04
CA ARG A 285 2.79 7.54 4.29
C ARG A 285 2.66 8.51 3.11
N HIS A 286 3.75 9.19 2.74
CA HIS A 286 3.77 10.23 1.71
C HIS A 286 2.86 11.42 2.01
N GLN A 287 2.58 11.70 3.29
CA GLN A 287 1.89 12.93 3.66
C GLN A 287 2.85 14.11 3.61
N PRO A 288 2.53 15.19 2.89
CA PRO A 288 3.39 16.36 2.85
C PRO A 288 3.36 17.10 4.20
N LEU A 289 4.55 17.40 4.73
CA LEU A 289 4.77 18.05 6.03
C LEU A 289 5.25 19.50 5.91
N SER A 290 5.88 19.86 4.79
CA SER A 290 6.37 21.21 4.54
C SER A 290 6.48 21.47 3.04
N PHE A 291 6.55 22.72 2.64
CA PHE A 291 6.71 23.14 1.25
C PHE A 291 7.59 24.38 1.17
N ARG A 292 8.51 24.42 0.20
CA ARG A 292 9.40 25.55 -0.09
C ARG A 292 9.65 25.66 -1.58
N GLU A 293 9.61 26.87 -2.10
CA GLU A 293 10.07 27.18 -3.44
C GLU A 293 11.60 27.33 -3.46
N GLY A 294 12.26 26.78 -4.48
CA GLY A 294 13.68 27.01 -4.70
C GLY A 294 13.91 28.27 -5.52
N LEU A 295 14.81 29.14 -5.07
CA LEU A 295 15.35 30.21 -5.91
C LEU A 295 16.39 29.60 -6.88
N LYS A 296 16.43 30.11 -8.11
CA LYS A 296 17.46 29.77 -9.10
C LYS A 296 18.85 30.19 -8.66
#